data_AF-A0A951NJ22-F1
#
_entry.id   AF-A0A951NJ22-F1
#
_cell.length_a   1.000
_cell.length_b   1.000
_cell.length_c   1.000
_cell.angle_alpha   90.00
_cell.angle_beta   90.00
_cell.angle_gamma   90.00
#
_symmetry.space_group_name_H-M   'P 1'
#
loop_
_entity.id
_entity.type
_entity.pdbx_description
1 polymer ?
#
loop_
_entity_poly.entity_id
_entity_poly.type
_entity_poly.pdbx_seq_one_letter_code
_entity_poly.pdbx_strand_id
1 'polypeptide(L)'
;MTRATGDRAALWLPLLRSVTERFPRWSVWKNVESALTGHGDVDSFAPASDWPGVERTWIEWLREHGLGPAVVCRHVPQGPHFVALDPASPYLIQFDVKLLATFRGCALMGVDELLAMSEMDALGFRRIRPGAEGVLKLVYNGMRAGGRKDPEGLATKNVVELLESDPTGVGQAAELFGVAGAAVRRAADAVVDGRWDRPSLMAVEAWAHARAIATPKVALGRVWFNRVSKKRCPVLQVIREHDRRLPEDRAAWLDRVARVESHRMILP
;
A
#
# COMPACT_ATOMS: atom_id res chain seq x y z
N MET A 1 3.43 -26.45 9.88
CA MET A 1 2.05 -26.10 10.24
C MET A 1 1.85 -24.64 9.88
N THR A 2 0.93 -24.36 8.96
CA THR A 2 0.60 -23.00 8.53
C THR A 2 -0.11 -22.28 9.68
N ARG A 3 0.34 -21.08 10.06
CA ARG A 3 -0.37 -20.25 11.05
C ARG A 3 -1.83 -20.03 10.61
N ALA A 4 -2.78 -20.31 11.50
CA ALA A 4 -4.21 -20.14 11.22
C ALA A 4 -4.57 -18.65 11.07
N THR A 5 -5.70 -18.35 10.46
CA THR A 5 -6.20 -16.99 10.19
C THR A 5 -6.25 -16.09 11.44
N GLY A 6 -6.58 -16.64 12.61
CA GLY A 6 -6.59 -15.91 13.89
C GLY A 6 -5.20 -15.53 14.42
N ASP A 7 -4.14 -16.19 13.95
CA ASP A 7 -2.75 -15.91 14.33
C ASP A 7 -2.22 -14.64 13.63
N ARG A 8 -2.73 -14.33 12.42
CA ARG A 8 -2.27 -13.15 11.65
C ARG A 8 -2.69 -11.83 12.27
N ALA A 9 -3.93 -11.73 12.73
CA ALA A 9 -4.38 -10.55 13.46
C ALA A 9 -3.61 -10.38 14.79
N ALA A 10 -3.42 -11.49 15.53
CA ALA A 10 -2.62 -11.49 16.76
C ALA A 10 -1.17 -11.05 16.51
N LEU A 11 -0.62 -11.41 15.35
CA LEU A 11 0.73 -11.03 14.92
C LEU A 11 0.81 -9.52 14.59
N TRP A 12 -0.08 -9.00 13.74
CA TRP A 12 0.01 -7.61 13.26
C TRP A 12 -0.43 -6.56 14.26
N LEU A 13 -1.50 -6.80 15.01
CA LEU A 13 -2.13 -5.76 15.85
C LEU A 13 -1.17 -5.11 16.86
N PRO A 14 -0.29 -5.85 17.56
CA PRO A 14 0.72 -5.24 18.44
C PRO A 14 1.60 -4.20 17.72
N LEU A 15 2.09 -4.54 16.52
CA LEU A 15 2.89 -3.62 15.72
C LEU A 15 2.08 -2.38 15.31
N LEU A 16 0.89 -2.56 14.74
CA LEU A 16 0.09 -1.45 14.23
C LEU A 16 -0.29 -0.46 15.33
N ARG A 17 -0.63 -0.97 16.53
CA ARG A 17 -0.89 -0.16 17.72
C ARG A 17 0.36 0.60 18.16
N SER A 18 1.50 -0.09 18.29
CA SER A 18 2.75 0.53 18.72
C SER A 18 3.23 1.63 17.76
N VAL A 19 3.13 1.39 16.44
CA VAL A 19 3.49 2.40 15.44
C VAL A 19 2.51 3.57 15.48
N THR A 20 1.22 3.33 15.65
CA THR A 20 0.21 4.41 15.80
C THR A 20 0.50 5.30 17.01
N GLU A 21 0.84 4.70 18.14
CA GLU A 21 1.13 5.40 19.39
C GLU A 21 2.42 6.25 19.29
N ARG A 22 3.48 5.65 18.73
CA ARG A 22 4.80 6.29 18.64
C ARG A 22 4.91 7.32 17.52
N PHE A 23 4.13 7.17 16.45
CA PHE A 23 4.22 8.00 15.24
C PHE A 23 2.84 8.56 14.86
N PRO A 24 2.43 9.71 15.43
CA PRO A 24 1.09 10.26 15.23
C PRO A 24 0.71 10.54 13.76
N ARG A 25 1.72 10.76 12.90
CA ARG A 25 1.55 11.00 11.46
C ARG A 25 1.64 9.74 10.60
N TRP A 26 1.69 8.56 11.22
CA TRP A 26 1.61 7.27 10.55
C TRP A 26 0.16 6.76 10.48
N SER A 27 -0.19 6.10 9.39
CA SER A 27 -1.51 5.46 9.21
C SER A 27 -1.47 4.39 8.11
N VAL A 28 -2.31 3.37 8.25
CA VAL A 28 -2.53 2.35 7.21
C VAL A 28 -3.46 2.89 6.13
N TRP A 29 -3.08 2.79 4.85
CA TRP A 29 -3.90 3.35 3.75
C TRP A 29 -4.64 2.33 2.89
N LYS A 30 -4.33 1.04 2.98
CA LYS A 30 -5.05 -0.01 2.25
C LYS A 30 -4.69 -1.39 2.79
N ASN A 31 -5.50 -2.38 2.43
CA ASN A 31 -5.23 -3.81 2.64
C ASN A 31 -5.25 -4.27 4.11
N VAL A 32 -5.79 -3.48 5.04
CA VAL A 32 -5.94 -3.86 6.47
C VAL A 32 -6.53 -5.26 6.62
N GLU A 33 -7.70 -5.50 6.02
CA GLU A 33 -8.40 -6.77 6.16
C GLU A 33 -7.60 -7.94 5.59
N SER A 34 -6.98 -7.74 4.43
CA SER A 34 -6.15 -8.77 3.77
C SER A 34 -4.91 -9.13 4.59
N ALA A 35 -4.32 -8.15 5.28
CA ALA A 35 -3.19 -8.38 6.18
C ALA A 35 -3.59 -9.17 7.44
N LEU A 36 -4.73 -8.81 8.03
CA LEU A 36 -5.21 -9.40 9.28
C LEU A 36 -5.82 -10.80 9.10
N THR A 37 -6.45 -11.07 7.96
CA THR A 37 -7.19 -12.32 7.70
C THR A 37 -6.54 -13.23 6.66
N GLY A 38 -5.38 -12.87 6.12
CA GLY A 38 -4.75 -13.65 5.06
C GLY A 38 -3.24 -13.46 4.95
N HIS A 39 -2.76 -13.64 3.72
CA HIS A 39 -1.35 -13.53 3.34
C HIS A 39 -0.99 -12.11 2.88
N GLY A 40 -1.84 -11.13 3.18
CA GLY A 40 -1.70 -9.75 2.72
C GLY A 40 -0.57 -8.99 3.41
N ASP A 41 -0.24 -7.86 2.79
CA ASP A 41 0.69 -6.86 3.28
C ASP A 41 -0.01 -5.70 3.98
N VAL A 42 0.71 -5.06 4.89
CA VAL A 42 0.29 -3.78 5.45
C VAL A 42 0.95 -2.69 4.64
N ASP A 43 0.17 -1.95 3.86
CA ASP A 43 0.64 -0.72 3.26
C ASP A 43 0.24 0.48 4.12
N SER A 44 1.20 1.36 4.39
CA SER A 44 1.01 2.53 5.25
C SER A 44 1.74 3.75 4.71
N PHE A 45 1.52 4.89 5.33
CA PHE A 45 2.29 6.11 5.07
C PHE A 45 2.77 6.75 6.36
N ALA A 46 3.87 7.49 6.25
CA ALA A 46 4.39 8.36 7.30
C ALA A 46 5.41 9.35 6.71
N PRO A 47 5.68 10.48 7.40
CA PRO A 47 6.78 11.37 7.04
C PRO A 47 8.11 10.61 6.96
N ALA A 48 8.99 11.03 6.05
CA ALA A 48 10.30 10.40 5.89
C ALA A 48 11.17 10.50 7.17
N SER A 49 10.95 11.53 8.00
CA SER A 49 11.59 11.69 9.31
C SER A 49 11.29 10.54 10.26
N ASP A 50 10.14 9.87 10.10
CA ASP A 50 9.65 8.88 11.04
C ASP A 50 10.13 7.47 10.66
N TRP A 51 10.55 7.26 9.41
CA TRP A 51 10.95 5.95 8.89
C TRP A 51 12.01 5.24 9.73
N PRO A 52 13.09 5.90 10.22
CA PRO A 52 14.05 5.21 11.08
C PRO A 52 13.44 4.74 12.41
N GLY A 53 12.46 5.47 12.96
CA GLY A 53 11.75 5.08 14.17
C GLY A 53 10.77 3.93 13.93
N VAL A 54 10.01 4.00 12.82
CA VAL A 54 9.11 2.92 12.41
C VAL A 54 9.90 1.63 12.15
N GLU A 55 11.07 1.74 11.51
CA GLU A 55 11.97 0.61 11.27
C GLU A 55 12.46 -0.03 12.58
N ARG A 56 12.87 0.77 13.58
CA ARG A 56 13.26 0.23 14.89
C ARG A 56 12.12 -0.53 15.56
N THR A 57 10.91 0.06 15.53
CA THR A 57 9.71 -0.57 16.09
C THR A 57 9.37 -1.88 15.36
N TRP A 58 9.53 -1.92 14.05
CA TRP A 58 9.42 -3.15 13.25
C TRP A 58 10.45 -4.21 13.65
N ILE A 59 11.72 -3.84 13.81
CA ILE A 59 12.79 -4.78 14.19
C ILE A 59 12.58 -5.33 15.60
N GLU A 60 12.19 -4.49 16.56
CA GLU A 60 11.82 -4.90 17.92
C GLU A 60 10.70 -5.95 17.88
N TRP A 61 9.63 -5.64 17.16
CA TRP A 61 8.49 -6.54 16.99
C TRP A 61 8.88 -7.87 16.32
N LEU A 62 9.75 -7.85 15.30
CA LEU A 62 10.23 -9.08 14.65
C LEU A 62 10.92 -10.01 15.65
N ARG A 63 11.78 -9.47 16.51
CA ARG A 63 12.51 -10.24 17.53
C ARG A 63 11.56 -10.86 18.54
N GLU A 64 10.60 -10.08 19.03
CA GLU A 64 9.58 -10.54 19.99
C GLU A 64 8.76 -11.72 19.44
N HIS A 65 8.58 -11.78 18.12
CA HIS A 65 7.76 -12.80 17.46
C HIS A 65 8.58 -13.91 16.77
N GLY A 66 9.91 -13.92 16.96
CA GLY A 66 10.80 -14.93 16.36
C GLY A 66 10.80 -14.92 14.83
N LEU A 67 10.61 -13.76 14.22
CA LEU A 67 10.55 -13.57 12.78
C LEU A 67 11.90 -13.13 12.22
N GLY A 68 12.30 -13.71 11.10
CA GLY A 68 13.55 -13.38 10.44
C GLY A 68 14.07 -14.51 9.53
N PRO A 69 15.11 -14.24 8.72
CA PRO A 69 15.77 -12.95 8.50
C PRO A 69 14.85 -11.89 7.90
N ALA A 70 15.23 -10.62 8.03
CA ALA A 70 14.48 -9.49 7.49
C ALA A 70 15.32 -8.62 6.55
N VAL A 71 14.64 -7.83 5.72
CA VAL A 71 15.24 -7.01 4.67
C VAL A 71 14.51 -5.67 4.64
N VAL A 72 15.28 -4.59 4.58
CA VAL A 72 14.76 -3.27 4.25
C VAL A 72 15.11 -2.97 2.80
N CYS A 73 14.09 -2.99 1.93
CA CYS A 73 14.23 -2.70 0.51
C CYS A 73 13.84 -1.25 0.21
N ARG A 74 14.73 -0.51 -0.47
CA ARG A 74 14.54 0.90 -0.85
C ARG A 74 14.43 1.14 -2.35
N HIS A 75 14.17 0.10 -3.14
CA HIS A 75 14.04 0.22 -4.60
C HIS A 75 12.80 1.02 -5.02
N VAL A 76 11.77 1.09 -4.17
CA VAL A 76 10.58 1.92 -4.41
C VAL A 76 10.87 3.34 -3.93
N PRO A 77 10.88 4.35 -4.82
CA PRO A 77 11.31 5.71 -4.44
C PRO A 77 10.44 6.38 -3.37
N GLN A 78 9.20 5.92 -3.20
CA GLN A 78 8.23 6.53 -2.30
C GLN A 78 8.43 6.11 -0.83
N GLY A 79 9.26 5.11 -0.54
CA GLY A 79 9.56 4.71 0.83
C GLY A 79 9.88 3.23 0.99
N PRO A 80 10.36 2.85 2.17
CA PRO A 80 10.86 1.50 2.43
C PRO A 80 9.76 0.43 2.30
N HIS A 81 10.21 -0.76 1.91
CA HIS A 81 9.52 -2.02 2.12
C HIS A 81 10.27 -2.76 3.22
N PHE A 82 9.63 -3.01 4.35
CA PHE A 82 10.15 -3.87 5.39
C PHE A 82 9.59 -5.27 5.15
N VAL A 83 10.46 -6.23 4.88
CA VAL A 83 10.05 -7.62 4.65
C VAL A 83 10.74 -8.56 5.62
N ALA A 84 10.02 -9.56 6.09
CA ALA A 84 10.54 -10.59 6.97
C ALA A 84 10.06 -11.97 6.56
N LEU A 85 10.86 -12.97 6.90
CA LEU A 85 10.52 -14.37 6.73
C LEU A 85 9.88 -14.89 8.01
N ASP A 86 8.81 -15.67 7.83
CA ASP A 86 8.26 -16.51 8.88
C ASP A 86 8.68 -17.96 8.59
N PRO A 87 9.43 -18.62 9.47
CA PRO A 87 9.81 -20.03 9.29
C PRO A 87 8.60 -20.96 9.11
N ALA A 88 7.46 -20.62 9.70
CA ALA A 88 6.23 -21.40 9.64
C ALA A 88 5.37 -21.11 8.39
N SER A 89 5.72 -20.11 7.59
CA SER A 89 4.94 -19.67 6.43
C SER A 89 5.76 -19.72 5.13
N PRO A 90 5.15 -20.07 3.98
CA PRO A 90 5.77 -19.86 2.68
C PRO A 90 5.63 -18.43 2.16
N TYR A 91 4.94 -17.53 2.87
CA TYR A 91 4.69 -16.16 2.42
C TYR A 91 5.58 -15.15 3.16
N LEU A 92 5.98 -14.10 2.45
CA LEU A 92 6.63 -12.93 3.05
C LEU A 92 5.66 -12.19 3.97
N ILE A 93 6.19 -11.73 5.10
CA ILE A 93 5.54 -10.68 5.89
C ILE A 93 6.06 -9.35 5.36
N GLN A 94 5.17 -8.48 4.90
CA GLN A 94 5.50 -7.21 4.28
C GLN A 94 4.80 -6.06 4.99
N PHE A 95 5.60 -5.09 5.42
CA PHE A 95 5.17 -3.84 6.01
C PHE A 95 5.78 -2.67 5.24
N ASP A 96 4.95 -1.96 4.49
CA ASP A 96 5.39 -0.88 3.62
C ASP A 96 5.03 0.47 4.22
N VAL A 97 5.99 1.41 4.19
CA VAL A 97 5.76 2.79 4.61
C VAL A 97 6.10 3.70 3.44
N LYS A 98 5.13 4.52 3.02
CA LYS A 98 5.27 5.44 1.87
C LYS A 98 5.14 6.89 2.31
N LEU A 99 5.77 7.79 1.55
CA LEU A 99 5.64 9.23 1.73
C LEU A 99 4.38 9.78 1.04
N LEU A 100 3.95 9.13 -0.04
CA LEU A 100 2.88 9.63 -0.89
C LEU A 100 2.26 8.55 -1.78
N ALA A 101 1.01 8.80 -2.16
CA ALA A 101 0.23 8.04 -3.14
C ALA A 101 0.61 8.49 -4.56
N THR A 102 0.78 7.56 -5.51
CA THR A 102 1.07 7.92 -6.91
C THR A 102 0.07 7.32 -7.88
N PHE A 103 -0.49 8.14 -8.76
CA PHE A 103 -1.38 7.68 -9.84
C PHE A 103 -0.90 8.23 -11.18
N ARG A 104 -0.77 7.38 -12.21
CA ARG A 104 -0.37 7.80 -13.57
C ARG A 104 0.85 8.75 -13.65
N GLY A 105 1.77 8.66 -12.70
CA GLY A 105 2.98 9.49 -12.63
C GLY A 105 2.85 10.79 -11.81
N CYS A 106 1.66 11.15 -11.33
CA CYS A 106 1.48 12.25 -10.38
C CYS A 106 1.67 11.80 -8.94
N ALA A 107 2.11 12.73 -8.08
CA ALA A 107 1.87 12.63 -6.65
C ALA A 107 0.39 12.96 -6.40
N LEU A 108 -0.39 11.95 -6.05
CA LEU A 108 -1.82 12.08 -5.85
C LEU A 108 -2.10 12.76 -4.50
N MET A 109 -1.57 12.18 -3.42
CA MET A 109 -1.76 12.65 -2.04
C MET A 109 -0.47 12.41 -1.24
N GLY A 110 -0.05 13.37 -0.43
CA GLY A 110 1.04 13.22 0.52
C GLY A 110 0.53 12.74 1.89
N VAL A 111 1.43 12.73 2.86
CA VAL A 111 1.13 12.32 4.24
C VAL A 111 0.00 13.17 4.84
N ASP A 112 0.03 14.48 4.65
CA ASP A 112 -0.92 15.38 5.32
C ASP A 112 -2.33 15.20 4.78
N GLU A 113 -2.50 15.06 3.47
CA GLU A 113 -3.81 14.79 2.87
C GLU A 113 -4.35 13.41 3.29
N LEU A 114 -3.48 12.39 3.33
CA LEU A 114 -3.89 11.06 3.77
C LEU A 114 -4.21 11.02 5.29
N LEU A 115 -3.50 11.80 6.10
CA LEU A 115 -3.72 11.91 7.53
C LEU A 115 -5.05 12.62 7.84
N ALA A 116 -5.40 13.64 7.05
CA ALA A 116 -6.69 14.34 7.17
C ALA A 116 -7.91 13.42 6.93
N MET A 117 -7.71 12.33 6.17
CA MET A 117 -8.72 11.29 5.94
C MET A 117 -8.53 10.05 6.82
N SER A 118 -7.70 10.14 7.85
CA SER A 118 -7.44 9.02 8.75
C SER A 118 -8.27 9.10 10.02
N GLU A 119 -8.65 7.93 10.53
CA GLU A 119 -9.35 7.76 11.79
C GLU A 119 -8.70 6.67 12.64
N MET A 120 -9.05 6.64 13.92
CA MET A 120 -8.70 5.53 14.78
C MET A 120 -9.65 4.36 14.50
N ASP A 121 -9.09 3.23 14.10
CA ASP A 121 -9.82 1.97 13.96
C ASP A 121 -10.23 1.44 15.34
N ALA A 122 -11.35 0.72 15.40
CA ALA A 122 -11.81 0.05 16.62
C ALA A 122 -10.78 -0.95 17.20
N LEU A 123 -9.88 -1.46 16.35
CA LEU A 123 -8.78 -2.34 16.74
C LEU A 123 -7.57 -1.58 17.32
N GLY A 124 -7.62 -0.25 17.40
CA GLY A 124 -6.65 0.58 18.13
C GLY A 124 -5.46 1.08 17.31
N PHE A 125 -5.54 1.10 15.98
CA PHE A 125 -4.52 1.67 15.11
C PHE A 125 -5.11 2.70 14.15
N ARG A 126 -4.28 3.59 13.60
CA ARG A 126 -4.75 4.60 12.65
C ARG A 126 -4.84 4.03 11.23
N ARG A 127 -5.95 4.28 10.55
CA ARG A 127 -6.15 3.94 9.14
C ARG A 127 -6.85 5.06 8.39
N ILE A 128 -6.74 5.07 7.07
CA ILE A 128 -7.65 5.89 6.27
C ILE A 128 -9.07 5.35 6.36
N ARG A 129 -10.03 6.26 6.30
CA ARG A 129 -11.46 5.92 6.29
C ARG A 129 -11.80 4.94 5.15
N PRO A 130 -12.71 3.98 5.35
CA PRO A 130 -13.07 2.99 4.33
C PRO A 130 -13.46 3.59 2.97
N GLY A 131 -14.25 4.66 2.95
CA GLY A 131 -14.70 5.29 1.71
C GLY A 131 -13.55 5.93 0.93
N ALA A 132 -12.59 6.52 1.65
CA ALA A 132 -11.37 7.06 1.05
C ALA A 132 -10.49 5.94 0.47
N GLU A 133 -10.37 4.81 1.17
CA GLU A 133 -9.71 3.61 0.63
C GLU A 133 -10.39 3.10 -0.64
N GLY A 134 -11.73 3.07 -0.65
CA GLY A 134 -12.54 2.70 -1.81
C GLY A 134 -12.23 3.57 -3.04
N VAL A 135 -12.16 4.90 -2.87
CA VAL A 135 -11.80 5.84 -3.95
C VAL A 135 -10.38 5.57 -4.47
N LEU A 136 -9.41 5.38 -3.59
CA LEU A 136 -8.04 5.09 -3.99
C LEU A 136 -7.95 3.76 -4.77
N LYS A 137 -8.64 2.72 -4.30
CA LYS A 137 -8.69 1.41 -4.97
C LYS A 137 -9.47 1.47 -6.29
N LEU A 138 -10.53 2.26 -6.39
CA LEU A 138 -11.23 2.49 -7.66
C LEU A 138 -10.26 3.04 -8.72
N VAL A 139 -9.47 4.05 -8.35
CA VAL A 139 -8.52 4.69 -9.26
C VAL A 139 -7.32 3.79 -9.56
N TYR A 140 -6.81 3.02 -8.58
CA TYR A 140 -5.63 2.17 -8.76
C TYR A 140 -5.90 0.81 -9.38
N ASN A 141 -7.03 0.21 -9.02
CA ASN A 141 -7.33 -1.18 -9.30
C ASN A 141 -8.63 -1.33 -10.10
N GLY A 142 -9.60 -0.44 -9.90
CA GLY A 142 -10.90 -0.51 -10.58
C GLY A 142 -10.91 0.00 -12.02
N MET A 143 -9.92 0.79 -12.43
CA MET A 143 -9.83 1.35 -13.79
C MET A 143 -8.52 1.02 -14.52
N ARG A 144 -8.64 0.80 -15.83
CA ARG A 144 -7.55 0.71 -16.80
C ARG A 144 -7.42 2.01 -17.58
N ALA A 145 -6.38 2.09 -18.42
CA ALA A 145 -6.13 3.25 -19.26
C ALA A 145 -7.35 3.63 -20.11
N GLY A 146 -7.61 4.93 -20.24
CA GLY A 146 -8.77 5.50 -20.91
C GLY A 146 -10.08 5.29 -20.13
N GLY A 147 -10.03 5.24 -18.80
CA GLY A 147 -11.20 5.08 -17.93
C GLY A 147 -11.95 3.75 -18.09
N ARG A 148 -11.32 2.71 -18.64
CA ARG A 148 -11.99 1.41 -18.87
C ARG A 148 -12.15 0.64 -17.55
N LYS A 149 -13.24 -0.11 -17.39
CA LYS A 149 -13.49 -0.94 -16.21
C LYS A 149 -12.46 -2.06 -16.08
N ASP A 150 -12.03 -2.31 -14.85
CA ASP A 150 -11.31 -3.52 -14.46
C ASP A 150 -12.18 -4.34 -13.49
N PRO A 151 -12.99 -5.30 -13.99
CA PRO A 151 -13.92 -6.05 -13.15
C PRO A 151 -13.20 -6.86 -12.05
N GLU A 152 -12.06 -7.44 -12.39
CA GLU A 152 -11.26 -8.24 -11.46
C GLU A 152 -10.68 -7.36 -10.34
N GLY A 153 -10.16 -6.18 -10.70
CA GLY A 153 -9.63 -5.24 -9.72
C GLY A 153 -10.70 -4.65 -8.80
N LEU A 154 -11.92 -4.44 -9.29
CA LEU A 154 -13.05 -4.03 -8.45
C LEU A 154 -13.43 -5.11 -7.44
N ALA A 155 -13.56 -6.36 -7.91
CA ALA A 155 -13.98 -7.49 -7.08
C ALA A 155 -12.91 -7.86 -6.04
N THR A 156 -11.66 -8.06 -6.47
CA THR A 156 -10.58 -8.52 -5.58
C THR A 156 -10.12 -7.49 -4.55
N LYS A 157 -10.57 -6.24 -4.67
CA LYS A 157 -10.20 -5.15 -3.76
C LYS A 157 -11.36 -4.60 -2.95
N ASN A 158 -12.53 -5.24 -3.01
CA ASN A 158 -13.75 -4.84 -2.30
C ASN A 158 -14.10 -3.36 -2.53
N VAL A 159 -13.97 -2.91 -3.79
CA VAL A 159 -14.08 -1.47 -4.09
C VAL A 159 -15.50 -0.98 -3.83
N VAL A 160 -16.50 -1.76 -4.22
CA VAL A 160 -17.91 -1.36 -4.10
C VAL A 160 -18.29 -1.24 -2.62
N GLU A 161 -17.97 -2.26 -1.84
CA GLU A 161 -18.27 -2.35 -0.41
C GLU A 161 -17.63 -1.21 0.38
N LEU A 162 -16.38 -0.85 0.05
CA LEU A 162 -15.69 0.29 0.67
C LEU A 162 -16.34 1.62 0.33
N LEU A 163 -16.77 1.83 -0.92
CA LEU A 163 -17.45 3.05 -1.34
C LEU A 163 -18.85 3.18 -0.69
N GLU A 164 -19.59 2.07 -0.60
CA GLU A 164 -20.93 2.02 0.00
C GLU A 164 -20.92 2.26 1.51
N SER A 165 -19.95 1.68 2.21
CA SER A 165 -19.90 1.69 3.67
C SER A 165 -19.58 3.06 4.30
N ASP A 166 -18.98 3.99 3.54
CA ASP A 166 -18.57 5.29 4.07
C ASP A 166 -18.63 6.42 3.01
N PRO A 167 -19.84 6.92 2.68
CA PRO A 167 -20.01 8.02 1.73
C PRO A 167 -19.29 9.31 2.13
N THR A 168 -19.09 9.55 3.44
CA THR A 168 -18.34 10.70 3.95
C THR A 168 -16.87 10.60 3.56
N GLY A 169 -16.24 9.43 3.73
CA GLY A 169 -14.86 9.20 3.28
C GLY A 169 -14.71 9.31 1.77
N VAL A 170 -15.71 8.89 0.99
CA VAL A 170 -15.74 9.10 -0.47
C VAL A 170 -15.72 10.60 -0.80
N GLY A 171 -16.54 11.39 -0.12
CA GLY A 171 -16.58 12.85 -0.30
C GLY A 171 -15.23 13.50 0.00
N GLN A 172 -14.63 13.20 1.15
CA GLN A 172 -13.33 13.73 1.56
C GLN A 172 -12.22 13.35 0.56
N ALA A 173 -12.18 12.10 0.11
CA ALA A 173 -11.18 11.66 -0.87
C ALA A 173 -11.37 12.33 -2.22
N ALA A 174 -12.62 12.55 -2.66
CA ALA A 174 -12.91 13.22 -3.91
C ALA A 174 -12.40 14.67 -3.92
N GLU A 175 -12.52 15.41 -2.82
CA GLU A 175 -12.03 16.79 -2.71
C GLU A 175 -10.53 16.92 -3.01
N LEU A 176 -9.73 15.91 -2.65
CA LEU A 176 -8.28 15.88 -2.89
C LEU A 176 -7.89 15.75 -4.37
N PHE A 177 -8.84 15.40 -5.24
CA PHE A 177 -8.67 15.44 -6.69
C PHE A 177 -8.93 16.84 -7.27
N GLY A 178 -9.17 17.86 -6.43
CA GLY A 178 -9.33 19.25 -6.83
C GLY A 178 -10.42 19.41 -7.89
N VAL A 179 -10.09 19.99 -9.03
CA VAL A 179 -11.04 20.19 -10.14
C VAL A 179 -11.64 18.89 -10.70
N ALA A 180 -10.99 17.74 -10.47
CA ALA A 180 -11.53 16.43 -10.86
C ALA A 180 -12.40 15.78 -9.77
N GLY A 181 -12.57 16.39 -8.60
CA GLY A 181 -13.30 15.80 -7.47
C GLY A 181 -14.75 15.46 -7.79
N ALA A 182 -15.46 16.33 -8.52
CA ALA A 182 -16.82 16.04 -8.97
C ALA A 182 -16.89 14.81 -9.90
N ALA A 183 -15.85 14.58 -10.72
CA ALA A 183 -15.77 13.41 -11.56
C ALA A 183 -15.47 12.14 -10.75
N VAL A 184 -14.59 12.21 -9.75
CA VAL A 184 -14.35 11.10 -8.82
C VAL A 184 -15.63 10.69 -8.12
N ARG A 185 -16.38 11.65 -7.59
CA ARG A 185 -17.63 11.38 -6.88
C ARG A 185 -18.67 10.73 -7.78
N ARG A 186 -18.90 11.28 -8.99
CA ARG A 186 -19.80 10.65 -9.97
C ARG A 186 -19.38 9.24 -10.36
N ALA A 187 -18.07 9.00 -10.49
CA ALA A 187 -17.57 7.67 -10.80
C ALA A 187 -17.79 6.69 -9.65
N ALA A 188 -17.59 7.13 -8.40
CA ALA A 188 -17.89 6.34 -7.22
C ALA A 188 -19.38 6.01 -7.11
N ASP A 189 -20.25 7.02 -7.22
CA ASP A 189 -21.71 6.84 -7.21
C ASP A 189 -22.16 5.87 -8.32
N ALA A 190 -21.62 6.03 -9.53
CA ALA A 190 -21.93 5.12 -10.64
C ALA A 190 -21.50 3.67 -10.34
N VAL A 191 -20.36 3.45 -9.69
CA VAL A 191 -19.88 2.12 -9.32
C VAL A 191 -20.79 1.49 -8.26
N VAL A 192 -21.21 2.26 -7.25
CA VAL A 192 -22.18 1.86 -6.23
C VAL A 192 -23.52 1.46 -6.90
N ASP A 193 -23.98 2.24 -7.87
CA ASP A 193 -25.20 1.92 -8.65
C ASP A 193 -25.06 0.71 -9.61
N GLY A 194 -23.92 0.01 -9.61
CA GLY A 194 -23.65 -1.08 -10.57
C GLY A 194 -23.38 -0.62 -12.01
N ARG A 195 -23.22 0.69 -12.23
CA ARG A 195 -22.93 1.33 -13.52
C ARG A 195 -21.42 1.63 -13.67
N TRP A 196 -21.05 2.23 -14.79
CA TRP A 196 -19.67 2.64 -15.06
C TRP A 196 -19.61 3.98 -15.79
N ASP A 197 -19.18 5.04 -15.10
CA ASP A 197 -19.00 6.37 -15.68
C ASP A 197 -17.58 6.51 -16.25
N ARG A 198 -17.39 5.97 -17.45
CA ARG A 198 -16.12 6.07 -18.18
C ARG A 198 -15.69 7.52 -18.45
N PRO A 199 -16.56 8.45 -18.90
CA PRO A 199 -16.19 9.85 -19.08
C PRO A 199 -15.60 10.50 -17.83
N SER A 200 -16.22 10.30 -16.65
CA SER A 200 -15.69 10.85 -15.40
C SER A 200 -14.33 10.25 -15.05
N LEU A 201 -14.12 8.95 -15.23
CA LEU A 201 -12.81 8.32 -14.97
C LEU A 201 -11.73 8.73 -15.97
N MET A 202 -12.10 9.01 -17.23
CA MET A 202 -11.19 9.63 -18.19
C MET A 202 -10.78 11.04 -17.76
N ALA A 203 -11.71 11.83 -17.20
CA ALA A 203 -11.40 13.15 -16.67
C ALA A 203 -10.41 13.07 -15.49
N VAL A 204 -10.58 12.08 -14.60
CA VAL A 204 -9.65 11.80 -13.50
C VAL A 204 -8.25 11.43 -14.02
N GLU A 205 -8.16 10.58 -15.04
CA GLU A 205 -6.88 10.21 -15.67
C GLU A 205 -6.21 11.40 -16.36
N ALA A 206 -6.98 12.22 -17.10
CA ALA A 206 -6.47 13.42 -17.74
C ALA A 206 -5.94 14.44 -16.72
N TRP A 207 -6.68 14.66 -15.64
CA TRP A 207 -6.24 15.48 -14.51
C TRP A 207 -4.95 14.96 -13.89
N ALA A 208 -4.84 13.64 -13.69
CA ALA A 208 -3.62 13.04 -13.14
C ALA A 208 -2.41 13.25 -14.06
N HIS A 209 -2.59 13.15 -15.37
CA HIS A 209 -1.53 13.46 -16.34
C HIS A 209 -1.12 14.93 -16.32
N ALA A 210 -2.08 15.85 -16.24
CA ALA A 210 -1.78 17.28 -16.09
C ALA A 210 -1.01 17.56 -14.80
N ARG A 211 -1.43 16.96 -13.67
CA ARG A 211 -0.75 17.10 -12.37
C ARG A 211 0.66 16.48 -12.37
N ALA A 212 0.90 15.43 -13.15
CA ALA A 212 2.21 14.80 -13.25
C ALA A 212 3.29 15.77 -13.80
N ILE A 213 2.89 16.76 -14.61
CA ILE A 213 3.79 17.82 -15.11
C ILE A 213 4.37 18.63 -13.95
N ALA A 214 3.57 18.87 -12.90
CA ALA A 214 4.01 19.59 -11.70
C ALA A 214 4.90 18.75 -10.77
N THR A 215 5.00 17.43 -10.99
CA THR A 215 5.81 16.52 -10.16
C THR A 215 6.80 15.70 -10.98
N PRO A 216 7.73 16.34 -11.73
CA PRO A 216 8.58 15.64 -12.68
C PRO A 216 9.50 14.61 -12.02
N LYS A 217 9.96 14.87 -10.79
CA LYS A 217 10.77 13.92 -10.01
C LYS A 217 10.02 12.61 -9.74
N VAL A 218 8.71 12.67 -9.46
CA VAL A 218 7.88 11.48 -9.22
C VAL A 218 7.68 10.68 -10.51
N ALA A 219 7.41 11.38 -11.62
CA ALA A 219 7.27 10.75 -12.94
C ALA A 219 8.57 10.06 -13.38
N LEU A 220 9.71 10.75 -13.27
CA LEU A 220 11.03 10.20 -13.60
C LEU A 220 11.40 9.02 -12.70
N GLY A 221 11.17 9.15 -11.39
CA GLY A 221 11.40 8.07 -10.42
C GLY A 221 10.57 6.83 -10.76
N ARG A 222 9.32 7.00 -11.20
CA ARG A 222 8.46 5.90 -11.65
C ARG A 222 8.97 5.25 -12.95
N VAL A 223 9.45 6.03 -13.91
CA VAL A 223 10.05 5.50 -15.15
C VAL A 223 11.29 4.67 -14.83
N TRP A 224 12.20 5.22 -14.01
CA TRP A 224 13.40 4.52 -13.58
C TRP A 224 13.06 3.23 -12.82
N PHE A 225 12.15 3.31 -11.85
CA PHE A 225 11.65 2.15 -11.11
C PHE A 225 11.15 1.05 -12.04
N ASN A 226 10.28 1.39 -13.01
CA ASN A 226 9.67 0.40 -13.90
C ASN A 226 10.68 -0.21 -14.88
N ARG A 227 11.69 0.54 -15.33
CA ARG A 227 12.68 0.08 -16.30
C ARG A 227 13.84 -0.68 -15.67
N VAL A 228 14.25 -0.28 -14.48
CA VAL A 228 15.49 -0.74 -13.85
C VAL A 228 15.18 -1.56 -12.60
N SER A 229 14.72 -0.89 -11.54
CA SER A 229 14.68 -1.45 -10.18
C SER A 229 13.69 -2.58 -10.03
N LYS A 230 12.49 -2.42 -10.60
CA LYS A 230 11.40 -3.40 -10.57
C LYS A 230 11.85 -4.76 -11.10
N LYS A 231 12.62 -4.77 -12.20
CA LYS A 231 13.00 -6.01 -12.90
C LYS A 231 14.16 -6.76 -12.23
N ARG A 232 14.96 -6.06 -11.41
CA ARG A 232 16.22 -6.58 -10.86
C ARG A 232 16.16 -6.87 -9.37
N CYS A 233 15.16 -6.36 -8.66
CA CYS A 233 15.05 -6.54 -7.22
C CYS A 233 14.37 -7.89 -6.88
N PRO A 234 15.08 -8.85 -6.26
CA PRO A 234 14.52 -10.17 -5.91
C PRO A 234 13.36 -10.10 -4.91
N VAL A 235 13.30 -9.06 -4.05
CA VAL A 235 12.16 -8.82 -3.15
C VAL A 235 10.92 -8.43 -3.95
N LEU A 236 11.06 -7.48 -4.89
CA LEU A 236 9.93 -7.02 -5.69
C LEU A 236 9.44 -8.08 -6.68
N GLN A 237 10.32 -8.95 -7.17
CA GLN A 237 9.93 -10.11 -7.98
C GLN A 237 9.01 -11.04 -7.17
N VAL A 238 9.40 -11.44 -5.95
CA VAL A 238 8.55 -12.29 -5.10
C VAL A 238 7.21 -11.64 -4.79
N ILE A 239 7.20 -10.35 -4.43
CA ILE A 239 5.95 -9.63 -4.13
C ILE A 239 5.00 -9.61 -5.33
N ARG A 240 5.51 -9.49 -6.56
CA ARG A 240 4.69 -9.20 -7.75
C ARG A 240 4.41 -10.39 -8.65
N GLU A 241 5.37 -11.29 -8.78
CA GLU A 241 5.34 -12.40 -9.76
C GLU A 241 4.98 -13.72 -9.07
N HIS A 242 5.13 -13.80 -7.74
CA HIS A 242 4.88 -15.01 -6.96
C HIS A 242 3.86 -14.80 -5.84
N ASP A 243 3.08 -13.71 -5.88
CA ASP A 243 2.10 -13.37 -4.85
C ASP A 243 2.65 -13.49 -3.42
N ARG A 244 3.86 -12.93 -3.21
CA ARG A 244 4.60 -12.94 -1.94
C ARG A 244 5.02 -14.33 -1.46
N ARG A 245 4.78 -15.39 -2.23
CA ARG A 245 5.26 -16.73 -1.92
C ARG A 245 6.76 -16.83 -2.17
N LEU A 246 7.49 -17.17 -1.11
CA LEU A 246 8.92 -17.43 -1.15
C LEU A 246 9.23 -18.61 -2.07
N PRO A 247 10.35 -18.58 -2.80
CA PRO A 247 10.85 -19.75 -3.52
C PRO A 247 11.21 -20.87 -2.55
N GLU A 248 11.22 -22.11 -3.05
CA GLU A 248 11.54 -23.30 -2.26
C GLU A 248 12.95 -23.21 -1.66
N ASP A 249 13.93 -22.81 -2.47
CA ASP A 249 15.29 -22.51 -2.01
C ASP A 249 15.37 -21.09 -1.44
N ARG A 250 14.98 -20.98 -0.16
CA ARG A 250 15.01 -19.73 0.60
C ARG A 250 16.43 -19.20 0.82
N ALA A 251 17.41 -20.09 0.99
CA ALA A 251 18.79 -19.71 1.26
C ALA A 251 19.42 -19.03 0.04
N ALA A 252 19.30 -19.64 -1.14
CA ALA A 252 19.78 -19.03 -2.38
C ALA A 252 19.06 -17.72 -2.69
N TRP A 253 17.77 -17.61 -2.35
CA TRP A 253 17.06 -16.33 -2.49
C TRP A 253 17.60 -15.25 -1.55
N LEU A 254 17.85 -15.57 -0.27
CA LEU A 254 18.45 -14.65 0.70
C LEU A 254 19.85 -14.20 0.25
N ASP A 255 20.68 -15.10 -0.29
CA ASP A 255 21.99 -14.76 -0.82
C ASP A 255 21.91 -13.78 -1.99
N ARG A 256 20.93 -13.96 -2.89
CA ARG A 256 20.68 -12.99 -3.98
C ARG A 256 20.22 -11.65 -3.42
N VAL A 257 19.34 -11.65 -2.41
CA VAL A 257 18.85 -10.43 -1.77
C VAL A 257 19.99 -9.67 -1.10
N ALA A 258 20.88 -10.35 -0.38
CA ALA A 258 22.01 -9.77 0.34
C ALA A 258 23.06 -9.12 -0.58
N ARG A 259 23.17 -9.56 -1.84
CA ARG A 259 24.09 -9.00 -2.84
C ARG A 259 23.61 -7.70 -3.48
N VAL A 260 22.39 -7.24 -3.18
CA VAL A 260 21.84 -6.01 -3.78
C VAL A 260 22.08 -4.83 -2.85
N GLU A 261 22.87 -3.85 -3.31
CA GLU A 261 23.30 -2.68 -2.53
C GLU A 261 22.17 -1.89 -1.86
N SER A 262 21.01 -1.78 -2.52
CA SER A 262 19.83 -1.08 -1.98
C SER A 262 19.01 -1.89 -0.96
N HIS A 263 19.49 -3.07 -0.58
CA HIS A 263 18.95 -3.87 0.52
C HIS A 263 19.84 -3.76 1.75
N ARG A 264 19.21 -3.67 2.91
CA ARG A 264 19.90 -3.94 4.18
C ARG A 264 19.29 -5.17 4.83
N MET A 265 20.13 -6.17 5.06
CA MET A 265 19.77 -7.36 5.81
C MET A 265 19.71 -7.05 7.30
N ILE A 266 18.69 -7.57 7.95
CA ILE A 266 18.54 -7.61 9.40
C ILE A 266 18.56 -9.09 9.76
N LEU A 267 19.67 -9.52 10.36
CA LEU A 267 19.82 -10.87 10.86
C LEU A 267 19.09 -10.98 12.21
N PRO A 268 18.54 -12.18 12.53
CA PRO A 268 17.86 -12.42 13.80
C PRO A 268 18.74 -12.08 15.01
#